data_AF-A0A821RSL7-F1
#
_entry.id   AF-A0A821RSL7-F1
#
_cell.length_a   1.000
_cell.length_b   1.000
_cell.length_c   1.000
_cell.angle_alpha   90.00
_cell.angle_beta   90.00
_cell.angle_gamma   90.00
#
_symmetry.space_group_name_H-M   'P 1'
#
loop_
_entity.id
_entity.type
_entity.pdbx_description
1 polymer ?
#
loop_
_entity_poly.entity_id
_entity_poly.type
_entity_poly.pdbx_seq_one_letter_code
_entity_poly.pdbx_strand_id
1 'polypeptide(L)' 'KMCGSSLNRMYDLGEVQRSLLVVNSIVVAGRTRRVKKIMAYRPNWLYTYYTQPMAQLAAIFHRERQQQAIRTLLNTCTIS' A
#
# COMPACT_ATOMS: atom_id res chain seq x y z
N LYS A 1 -5.25 -17.87 -17.92
CA LYS A 1 -5.44 -16.46 -18.33
C LYS A 1 -5.30 -15.60 -17.07
N MET A 2 -4.14 -14.98 -16.85
CA MET A 2 -3.94 -14.08 -15.70
C MET A 2 -4.51 -12.69 -16.01
N CYS A 3 -5.11 -12.09 -15.00
CA CYS A 3 -6.07 -10.99 -15.05
C CYS A 3 -5.65 -9.77 -15.90
N GLY A 4 -6.66 -9.17 -16.52
CA GLY A 4 -6.58 -8.17 -17.57
C GLY A 4 -5.93 -6.83 -17.19
N SER A 5 -5.46 -6.17 -18.25
CA SER A 5 -4.93 -4.80 -18.35
C SER A 5 -3.89 -4.43 -17.29
N SER A 6 -2.66 -4.93 -17.45
CA SER A 6 -1.52 -4.44 -16.66
C SER A 6 -1.18 -3.00 -17.07
N LEU A 7 -1.74 -2.02 -16.35
CA LEU A 7 -1.22 -0.64 -16.29
C LEU A 7 0.19 -0.58 -15.66
N ASN A 8 0.72 -1.72 -15.24
CA ASN A 8 2.02 -1.89 -14.61
C ASN A 8 3.04 -2.13 -15.71
N ARG A 9 4.04 -1.25 -15.80
CA ARG A 9 5.17 -1.45 -16.72
C ARG A 9 6.33 -2.06 -15.94
N MET A 10 6.86 -3.14 -16.48
CA MET A 10 8.06 -3.79 -15.98
C MET A 10 9.25 -3.18 -16.71
N TYR A 11 10.23 -2.70 -15.96
CA TYR A 11 11.43 -2.07 -16.49
C TYR A 11 12.64 -2.92 -16.15
N ASP A 12 13.56 -3.06 -17.11
CA ASP A 12 14.87 -3.65 -16.86
C ASP A 12 15.73 -2.66 -16.05
N LEU A 13 16.45 -3.18 -15.06
CA LEU A 13 17.16 -2.34 -14.09
C LEU A 13 18.19 -1.41 -14.75
N GLY A 14 18.84 -1.87 -15.82
CA GLY A 14 19.78 -1.06 -16.60
C GLY A 14 19.16 0.15 -17.28
N GLU A 15 17.85 0.14 -17.54
CA GLU A 15 17.14 1.28 -18.16
C GLU A 15 16.76 2.35 -17.14
N VAL A 16 16.56 1.99 -15.87
CA VAL A 16 16.05 2.89 -14.81
C VAL A 16 17.12 3.36 -13.85
N GLN A 17 18.30 2.73 -13.85
CA GLN A 17 19.40 3.05 -12.93
C GLN A 17 19.90 4.50 -13.03
N ARG A 18 19.65 5.18 -14.17
CA ARG A 18 20.01 6.59 -14.39
C ARG A 18 18.96 7.59 -13.90
N SER A 19 17.72 7.15 -13.68
CA SER A 19 16.58 8.03 -13.36
C SER A 19 15.94 7.75 -12.00
N LEU A 20 16.25 6.60 -11.37
CA LEU A 20 15.75 6.19 -10.06
C LEU A 20 16.87 5.53 -9.25
N LEU A 21 16.88 5.81 -7.94
CA LEU A 21 17.75 5.11 -6.98
C LEU A 21 17.21 3.68 -6.81
N VAL A 22 17.79 2.72 -7.53
CA VAL A 22 17.39 1.30 -7.51
C VAL A 22 18.53 0.46 -6.95
N VAL A 23 18.21 -0.40 -5.97
CA VAL A 23 19.17 -1.34 -5.39
C VAL A 23 19.41 -2.54 -6.31
N ASN A 24 20.68 -2.91 -6.50
CA ASN A 24 21.07 -4.01 -7.40
C ASN A 24 20.84 -5.41 -6.80
N SER A 25 20.62 -5.50 -5.49
CA SER A 25 20.38 -6.75 -4.78
C SER A 25 19.43 -6.56 -3.59
N ILE A 26 18.67 -7.61 -3.28
CA ILE A 26 17.79 -7.70 -2.11
C ILE A 26 17.98 -9.06 -1.42
N VAL A 27 17.76 -9.12 -0.12
CA VAL A 27 17.75 -10.39 0.62
C VAL A 27 16.32 -10.89 0.70
N VAL A 28 16.06 -12.08 0.16
CA VAL A 28 14.75 -12.74 0.21
C VAL A 28 14.94 -14.15 0.76
N ALA A 29 14.27 -14.46 1.87
CA ALA A 29 14.40 -15.75 2.56
C ALA A 29 15.87 -16.12 2.86
N GLY A 30 16.65 -15.17 3.37
CA GLY A 30 18.05 -15.38 3.74
C GLY A 30 19.03 -15.51 2.57
N ARG A 31 18.56 -15.40 1.32
CA ARG A 31 19.41 -15.46 0.12
C ARG A 31 19.47 -14.10 -0.57
N THR A 32 20.67 -13.64 -0.87
CA THR A 32 20.88 -12.47 -1.72
C THR A 32 20.48 -12.79 -3.15
N ARG A 33 19.53 -12.03 -3.70
CA ARG A 33 19.07 -12.13 -5.08
C ARG A 33 19.41 -10.84 -5.82
N ARG A 34 19.99 -10.97 -7.02
CA ARG A 34 20.17 -9.84 -7.93
C ARG A 34 18.83 -9.42 -8.49
N VAL A 35 18.53 -8.12 -8.38
CA VAL A 35 17.32 -7.56 -8.97
C VAL A 35 17.58 -7.45 -10.48
N LYS A 36 16.72 -8.04 -11.31
CA LYS A 36 16.85 -7.98 -12.79
C LYS A 36 15.86 -6.99 -13.40
N LYS A 37 14.65 -6.95 -12.85
CA LYS A 37 13.53 -6.14 -13.31
C LYS A 37 12.82 -5.54 -12.13
N ILE A 38 12.36 -4.31 -12.29
CA ILE A 38 11.49 -3.64 -11.32
C ILE A 38 10.14 -3.39 -11.96
N MET A 39 9.07 -3.59 -11.19
CA MET A 39 7.74 -3.19 -11.61
C MET A 39 7.48 -1.80 -11.05
N ALA A 40 7.24 -0.82 -11.92
CA ALA A 40 6.80 0.49 -11.49
C ALA A 40 5.32 0.64 -11.80
N TYR A 41 4.55 0.94 -10.76
CA TYR A 41 3.13 1.23 -10.87
C TYR A 41 2.97 2.69 -11.31
N ARG A 42 2.08 2.94 -12.27
CA ARG A 42 1.74 4.32 -12.64
C ARG A 42 1.01 4.99 -11.46
N PRO A 43 1.17 6.30 -11.24
CA PRO A 43 0.51 7.01 -10.14
C PRO A 43 -1.02 6.82 -10.10
N ASN A 44 -1.67 6.75 -11.26
CA ASN A 44 -3.11 6.49 -11.35
C ASN A 44 -3.48 5.09 -10.85
N TRP A 45 -2.69 4.06 -11.16
CA TRP A 45 -2.92 2.71 -10.64
C TRP A 45 -2.74 2.68 -9.12
N LEU A 46 -1.65 3.27 -8.60
CA LEU A 46 -1.41 3.39 -7.16
C LEU A 46 -2.54 4.14 -6.45
N TYR A 47 -3.07 5.20 -7.07
CA TYR A 47 -4.19 5.93 -6.52
C TYR A 47 -5.43 5.04 -6.43
N THR A 48 -5.86 4.47 -7.55
CA THR A 48 -7.11 3.69 -7.66
C THR A 48 -7.09 2.42 -6.82
N TYR A 49 -5.98 1.67 -6.83
CA TYR A 49 -5.93 0.32 -6.25
C TYR A 49 -5.27 0.23 -4.88
N TYR A 50 -4.58 1.28 -4.44
CA TYR A 50 -3.89 1.27 -3.15
C TYR A 50 -4.28 2.47 -2.29
N THR A 51 -3.97 3.68 -2.74
CA THR A 51 -4.08 4.89 -1.92
C THR A 51 -5.53 5.21 -1.54
N GLN A 52 -6.44 5.20 -2.51
CA GLN A 52 -7.86 5.48 -2.27
C GLN A 52 -8.52 4.40 -1.37
N PRO A 53 -8.36 3.09 -1.62
CA PRO A 53 -8.87 2.06 -0.72
C PRO A 53 -8.30 2.16 0.70
N MET A 54 -6.99 2.41 0.86
CA MET A 54 -6.37 2.55 2.18
C MET A 54 -6.90 3.78 2.93
N ALA A 55 -7.12 4.90 2.24
CA ALA A 55 -7.74 6.08 2.85
C ALA A 55 -9.17 5.80 3.32
N GLN A 56 -9.96 5.06 2.52
CA GLN A 56 -11.31 4.64 2.92
C GLN A 56 -11.27 3.71 4.13
N LEU A 57 -10.36 2.73 4.14
CA LEU A 57 -10.18 1.82 5.26
C LEU A 57 -9.79 2.57 6.55
N ALA A 58 -8.85 3.51 6.45
CA ALA A 58 -8.48 4.36 7.58
C ALA A 58 -9.69 5.14 8.11
N ALA A 59 -10.50 5.74 7.22
CA ALA A 59 -11.70 6.46 7.61
C ALA A 59 -12.72 5.58 8.35
N ILE A 60 -12.88 4.31 7.93
CA ILE A 60 -13.73 3.34 8.63
C ILE A 60 -13.21 3.12 10.06
N PHE A 61 -11.92 2.81 10.22
CA PHE A 61 -11.33 2.61 11.55
C PHE A 61 -11.37 3.87 12.44
N HIS A 62 -11.33 5.06 11.85
CA HIS A 62 -11.53 6.30 12.60
C HIS A 62 -12.97 6.44 13.11
N ARG A 63 -13.97 6.11 12.27
CA ARG A 63 -15.38 6.14 12.67
C ARG A 63 -15.69 5.12 13.76
N GLU A 64 -15.17 3.89 13.64
CA GLU A 64 -15.36 2.85 14.65
C GLU A 64 -14.79 3.27 16.01
N ARG A 65 -13.58 3.83 16.03
CA ARG A 65 -12.98 4.36 17.26
C ARG A 65 -13.81 5.48 17.88
N GLN A 66 -14.34 6.40 17.08
CA GLN A 66 -15.22 7.47 17.56
C GLN A 66 -16.53 6.92 18.13
N GLN A 67 -17.16 5.97 17.44
CA GLN A 67 -18.38 5.33 17.92
C GLN A 67 -18.15 4.56 19.23
N GLN A 68 -17.01 3.89 19.34
CA GLN A 68 -16.64 3.18 20.57
C GLN A 68 -16.39 4.14 21.73
N ALA A 69 -15.69 5.25 21.49
CA ALA A 69 -15.50 6.30 22.49
C ALA A 69 -16.83 6.92 22.96
N ILE A 70 -17.75 7.23 22.04
CA ILE A 70 -19.09 7.75 22.36
C ILE A 70 -19.88 6.74 23.19
N ARG A 71 -19.86 5.45 22.81
CA ARG A 71 -20.54 4.38 23.57
C ARG A 71 -19.98 4.27 24.99
N THR A 72 -18.67 4.33 25.16
CA THR A 72 -18.04 4.31 26.49
C THR A 72 -18.50 5.51 27.32
N LEU A 73 -18.51 6.73 26.76
CA LEU A 73 -18.96 7.93 27.47
C LEU A 73 -20.43 7.85 27.91
N LEU A 74 -21.32 7.40 27.02
CA LEU A 74 -22.74 7.23 27.34
C LEU A 74 -22.97 6.20 28.47
N ASN A 75 -22.19 5.12 28.49
CA ASN A 75 -22.28 4.10 29.54
C ASN A 75 -21.66 4.53 30.87
N THR A 76 -20.77 5.52 30.88
CA THR A 76 -20.20 6.07 32.12
C THR A 76 -21.07 7.15 32.76
N CYS A 77 -21.99 7.77 32.01
CA CYS A 77 -22.90 8.80 32.53
C CYS A 77 -24.23 8.25 33.07
N THR A 78 -24.46 6.93 33.04
CA THR A 78 -25.69 6.29 33.54
C THR A 78 -25.57 5.65 34.92
N ILE A 79 -24.41 5.76 35.58
CA ILE A 79 -24.23 5.41 37.00
C ILE A 79 -23.96 6.72 37.75
N SER A 80 -25.02 7.39 38.21
CA SER A 80 -24.99 8.50 39.17
C SER A 80 -26.30 8.51 39.94
#